data_AF-A0A8C2F636-F1
#
_entry.id   AF-A0A8C2F636-F1
#
_cell.length_a   1.000
_cell.length_b   1.000
_cell.length_c   1.000
_cell.angle_alpha   90.00
_cell.angle_beta   90.00
_cell.angle_gamma   90.00
#
_symmetry.space_group_name_H-M   'P 1'
#
loop_
_entity.id
_entity.type
_entity.pdbx_description
1 polymer ?
#
loop_
_entity_poly.entity_id
_entity_poly.type
_entity_poly.pdbx_seq_one_letter_code
_entity_poly.pdbx_strand_id
1 'polypeptide(L)'
;PSFRVSCRCSGVIARSHTSQRLSRIIGMAIKEDLGWKVDLREPVLEVNAYLSDDHCIVGIPLLKHPLASRTYMKHNGLHSTIAWAMSSLSKQITAFLFFIVFVLFSLLTAD
;
A
#
# COMPACT_ATOMS: atom_id res chain seq x y z
N PRO A 1 2.78 26.05 -0.15
CA PRO A 1 2.34 24.70 -0.62
C PRO A 1 1.16 24.21 0.23
N SER A 2 0.19 23.50 -0.36
CA SER A 2 -0.92 22.91 0.40
C SER A 2 -0.61 21.48 0.81
N PHE A 3 -0.98 21.08 2.03
CA PHE A 3 -0.74 19.73 2.51
C PHE A 3 -1.89 19.14 3.31
N ARG A 4 -1.93 17.81 3.36
CA ARG A 4 -2.84 17.04 4.20
C ARG A 4 -2.05 16.01 5.00
N VAL A 5 -2.42 15.83 6.27
CA VAL A 5 -1.91 14.73 7.10
C VAL A 5 -2.98 13.66 7.22
N SER A 6 -2.61 12.42 6.92
CA SER A 6 -3.40 11.23 7.20
C SER A 6 -2.70 10.42 8.27
N CYS A 7 -3.39 10.15 9.38
CA CYS A 7 -2.87 9.34 10.45
C CYS A 7 -3.66 8.04 10.55
N ARG A 8 -2.96 6.93 10.60
CA ARG A 8 -3.51 5.60 10.82
C ARG A 8 -2.92 5.07 12.12
N CYS A 9 -3.79 4.68 13.04
CA CYS A 9 -3.41 4.11 14.32
C CYS A 9 -3.80 2.64 14.34
N SER A 10 -2.96 1.80 14.92
CA SER A 10 -3.22 0.38 15.15
C SER A 10 -2.93 0.02 16.61
N GLY A 11 -3.49 -1.08 17.08
CA GLY A 11 -3.19 -1.63 18.42
C GLY A 11 -3.82 -0.89 19.60
N VAL A 12 -3.12 -0.89 20.72
CA VAL A 12 -3.47 -0.20 21.98
C VAL A 12 -3.53 1.32 21.76
N ILE A 13 -2.65 1.88 20.94
CA ILE A 13 -2.65 3.32 20.61
C ILE A 13 -3.96 3.75 19.92
N ALA A 14 -4.53 2.89 19.07
CA ALA A 14 -5.83 3.18 18.44
C ALA A 14 -6.99 3.20 19.45
N ARG A 15 -6.83 2.53 20.61
CA ARG A 15 -7.83 2.51 21.69
C ARG A 15 -7.70 3.70 22.62
N SER A 16 -6.47 4.19 22.85
CA SER A 16 -6.21 5.34 23.73
C SER A 16 -6.33 6.69 23.02
N HIS A 17 -6.00 6.75 21.73
CA HIS A 17 -5.94 8.00 20.98
C HIS A 17 -6.68 7.93 19.64
N THR A 18 -7.51 8.95 19.42
CA THR A 18 -8.20 9.14 18.14
C THR A 18 -7.21 9.57 17.06
N SER A 19 -7.19 8.85 15.93
CA SER A 19 -6.27 9.13 14.81
C SER A 19 -6.43 10.54 14.23
N GLN A 20 -7.65 11.10 14.27
CA GLN A 20 -7.93 12.49 13.89
C GLN A 20 -7.28 13.52 14.82
N ARG A 21 -7.14 13.20 16.12
CA ARG A 21 -6.49 14.10 17.08
C ARG A 21 -4.99 14.12 16.85
N LEU A 22 -4.41 12.94 16.62
CA LEU A 22 -2.99 12.79 16.30
C LEU A 22 -2.64 13.44 14.96
N SER A 23 -3.45 13.23 13.91
CA SER A 23 -3.23 13.90 12.62
C SER A 23 -3.32 15.42 12.74
N ARG A 24 -4.19 15.95 13.60
CA ARG A 24 -4.28 17.38 13.88
C ARG A 24 -3.06 17.91 14.59
N ILE A 25 -2.53 17.22 15.60
CA ILE A 25 -1.31 17.62 16.31
C ILE A 25 -0.12 17.65 15.33
N ILE A 26 0.06 16.59 14.55
CA ILE A 26 1.12 16.51 13.54
C ILE A 26 0.94 17.62 12.48
N GLY A 27 -0.29 17.87 12.03
CA GLY A 27 -0.58 18.94 11.08
C GLY A 27 -0.35 20.34 11.62
N MET A 28 -0.61 20.58 12.91
CA MET A 28 -0.28 21.86 13.56
C MET A 28 1.23 22.06 13.67
N ALA A 29 1.97 21.03 14.10
CA ALA A 29 3.43 21.09 14.17
C ALA A 29 4.06 21.39 12.81
N ILE A 30 3.62 20.70 11.74
CA ILE A 30 4.10 20.96 10.37
C ILE A 30 3.73 22.37 9.90
N LYS A 31 2.52 22.85 10.24
CA LYS A 31 2.09 24.20 9.88
C LYS A 31 2.94 25.27 10.58
N GLU A 32 3.28 25.07 11.85
CA GLU A 32 4.08 26.00 12.65
C GLU A 32 5.55 25.99 12.20
N ASP A 33 6.16 24.83 11.99
CA ASP A 33 7.57 24.72 11.60
C ASP A 33 7.82 25.14 10.15
N LEU A 34 6.94 24.74 9.22
CA LEU A 34 7.16 24.91 7.77
C LEU A 34 6.30 26.03 7.16
N GLY A 35 5.33 26.58 7.89
CA GLY A 35 4.42 27.61 7.37
C GLY A 35 3.45 27.12 6.28
N TRP A 36 3.26 25.80 6.15
CA TRP A 36 2.43 25.24 5.08
C TRP A 36 0.94 25.39 5.33
N LYS A 37 0.15 25.52 4.26
CA LYS A 37 -1.31 25.67 4.36
C LYS A 37 -1.97 24.28 4.40
N VAL A 38 -2.76 24.01 5.44
CA VAL A 38 -3.55 22.77 5.51
C VAL A 38 -4.71 22.84 4.54
N ASP A 39 -4.80 21.88 3.61
CA ASP A 39 -5.93 21.72 2.70
C ASP A 39 -6.38 20.25 2.70
N LEU A 40 -7.66 20.03 3.02
CA LEU A 40 -8.25 18.70 3.12
C LEU A 40 -8.93 18.24 1.83
N ARG A 41 -9.23 19.16 0.91
CA ARG A 41 -9.94 18.84 -0.35
C ARG A 41 -8.95 18.53 -1.47
N GLU A 42 -7.98 19.40 -1.68
CA GLU A 42 -7.05 19.28 -2.80
C GLU A 42 -5.59 19.53 -2.35
N PRO A 43 -4.99 18.58 -1.61
CA PRO A 43 -3.62 18.73 -1.16
C PRO A 43 -2.63 18.55 -2.31
N VAL A 44 -1.62 19.41 -2.37
CA VAL A 44 -0.46 19.22 -3.25
C VAL A 44 0.44 18.11 -2.71
N LEU A 45 0.60 18.06 -1.37
CA LEU A 45 1.41 17.08 -0.66
C LEU A 45 0.57 16.34 0.39
N GLU A 46 0.69 15.01 0.44
CA GLU A 46 0.10 14.22 1.52
C GLU A 46 1.23 13.73 2.44
N VAL A 47 0.97 13.65 3.73
CA VAL A 47 1.88 13.09 4.74
C VAL A 47 1.14 11.99 5.48
N ASN A 48 1.67 10.78 5.42
CA ASN A 48 1.10 9.61 6.05
C ASN A 48 1.89 9.27 7.31
N ALA A 49 1.19 9.25 8.45
CA ALA A 49 1.72 8.77 9.71
C ALA A 49 1.01 7.46 10.09
N TYR A 50 1.79 6.41 10.36
CA TYR A 50 1.33 5.14 10.87
C TYR A 50 1.89 4.95 12.27
N LEU A 51 0.98 4.92 13.25
CA LEU A 51 1.29 4.71 14.65
C LEU A 51 0.81 3.32 15.05
N SER A 52 1.76 2.48 15.45
CA SER A 52 1.53 1.17 16.06
C SER A 52 2.13 1.17 17.45
N ASP A 53 1.79 0.17 18.26
CA ASP A 53 2.17 0.10 19.67
C ASP A 53 3.66 0.36 19.94
N ASP A 54 4.55 -0.23 19.14
CA ASP A 54 6.00 -0.08 19.31
C ASP A 54 6.67 0.80 18.23
N HIS A 55 5.93 1.23 17.20
CA HIS A 55 6.53 1.83 16.00
C HIS A 55 5.72 3.02 15.48
N CYS A 56 6.43 4.12 15.19
CA CYS A 56 5.90 5.27 14.49
C CYS A 56 6.60 5.40 13.13
N ILE A 57 5.84 5.34 12.05
CA ILE A 57 6.33 5.48 10.68
C ILE A 57 5.70 6.74 10.10
N VAL A 58 6.52 7.68 9.66
CA VAL A 58 6.06 8.89 8.95
C VAL A 58 6.67 8.89 7.57
N GLY A 59 5.85 9.12 6.54
CA GLY A 59 6.30 9.10 5.17
C GLY A 59 5.43 9.96 4.25
N ILE A 60 5.98 10.27 3.08
CA ILE A 60 5.30 11.04 2.03
C ILE A 60 4.96 10.05 0.91
N PRO A 61 3.68 9.77 0.62
CA PRO A 61 3.31 8.98 -0.54
C PRO A 61 3.74 9.70 -1.82
N LEU A 62 4.55 9.02 -2.63
CA LEU A 62 5.05 9.57 -3.90
C LEU A 62 3.96 9.61 -4.98
N LEU A 63 2.89 8.81 -4.83
CA LEU A 63 1.81 8.71 -5.79
C LEU A 63 0.53 9.30 -5.22
N LYS A 64 -0.08 10.23 -5.98
CA LYS A 64 -1.41 10.79 -5.68
C LYS A 64 -2.55 9.80 -5.95
N HIS A 65 -2.33 8.85 -6.84
CA HIS A 65 -3.32 7.86 -7.24
C HIS A 65 -2.79 6.44 -6.99
N PRO A 66 -3.66 5.49 -6.61
CA PRO A 66 -3.24 4.12 -6.40
C PRO A 66 -2.65 3.57 -7.71
N LEU A 67 -1.53 2.85 -7.62
CA LEU A 67 -0.82 2.22 -8.75
C LEU A 67 -1.70 1.28 -9.59
N ALA A 68 -2.80 0.83 -9.00
CA ALA A 68 -3.75 -0.05 -9.64
C ALA A 68 -4.80 0.69 -10.48
N SER A 69 -4.93 2.01 -10.32
CA SER A 69 -5.76 2.84 -11.18
C SER A 69 -5.05 2.99 -12.52
N ARG A 70 -5.50 2.20 -13.48
CA ARG A 70 -4.97 2.22 -14.86
C ARG A 70 -6.11 2.60 -15.79
N THR A 71 -5.85 3.56 -16.67
CA THR A 71 -6.86 4.18 -17.56
C THR A 71 -7.57 3.20 -18.48
N TYR A 72 -6.97 2.04 -18.77
CA TYR A 72 -7.58 1.00 -19.59
C TYR A 72 -8.57 0.09 -18.83
N MET A 73 -8.65 0.19 -17.50
CA MET A 73 -9.60 -0.58 -16.70
C MET A 73 -10.92 0.18 -16.54
N LYS A 74 -11.95 -0.28 -17.24
CA LYS A 74 -13.29 0.34 -17.22
C LYS A 74 -14.15 -0.03 -16.00
N HIS A 75 -13.83 -1.14 -15.31
CA HIS A 75 -14.63 -1.68 -14.22
C HIS A 75 -13.77 -1.95 -12.98
N ASN A 76 -14.26 -1.57 -11.80
CA ASN A 76 -13.57 -1.72 -10.52
C ASN A 76 -13.80 -3.10 -9.85
N GLY A 77 -14.26 -4.11 -10.60
CA GLY A 77 -14.60 -5.42 -10.04
C GLY A 77 -13.39 -6.23 -9.55
N LEU A 78 -12.28 -6.19 -10.29
CA LEU A 78 -11.01 -6.84 -9.92
C LEU A 78 -9.87 -5.84 -10.06
N HIS A 79 -9.06 -5.66 -9.01
CA HIS A 79 -7.94 -4.73 -9.03
C HIS A 79 -6.81 -5.26 -9.93
N SER A 80 -6.21 -4.42 -10.77
CA SER A 80 -5.11 -4.82 -11.68
C SER A 80 -3.95 -5.50 -10.95
N THR A 81 -3.62 -5.05 -9.74
CA THR A 81 -2.53 -5.63 -8.94
C THR A 81 -2.84 -7.07 -8.52
N ILE A 82 -4.11 -7.37 -8.21
CA ILE A 82 -4.56 -8.71 -7.84
C ILE A 82 -4.57 -9.60 -9.09
N ALA A 83 -5.12 -9.12 -10.21
CA ALA A 83 -5.13 -9.85 -11.48
C ALA A 83 -3.70 -10.21 -11.94
N TRP A 84 -2.75 -9.28 -11.80
CA TRP A 84 -1.35 -9.53 -12.11
C TRP A 84 -0.73 -10.56 -11.17
N ALA A 85 -0.97 -10.46 -9.86
CA ALA A 85 -0.48 -11.45 -8.89
C ALA A 85 -1.03 -12.85 -9.20
N MET A 86 -2.32 -12.98 -9.51
CA MET A 86 -2.95 -14.25 -9.89
C MET A 86 -2.34 -14.85 -11.17
N SER A 87 -2.09 -14.03 -12.19
CA SER A 87 -1.42 -14.46 -13.42
C SER A 87 0.05 -14.84 -13.19
N SER A 88 0.75 -14.17 -12.27
CA SER A 88 2.14 -14.49 -11.94
C SER A 88 2.26 -15.85 -11.24
N LEU A 89 1.31 -16.15 -10.34
CA LEU A 89 1.28 -17.41 -9.60
C LEU A 89 0.92 -18.60 -10.49
N SER A 90 -0.05 -18.43 -11.40
CA SER A 90 -0.45 -19.53 -12.30
C SER A 90 0.71 -19.98 -13.21
N LYS A 91 1.54 -19.05 -13.69
CA LYS A 91 2.74 -19.37 -14.48
C LYS A 91 3.77 -20.18 -13.68
N GLN A 92 3.98 -19.83 -12.41
CA GLN A 92 4.89 -20.58 -11.54
C GLN A 92 4.40 -22.00 -11.28
N ILE A 93 3.10 -22.16 -10.99
CA ILE A 93 2.49 -23.47 -10.72
C ILE A 93 2.55 -24.38 -11.96
N THR A 94 2.24 -23.85 -13.14
CA THR A 94 2.29 -24.63 -14.39
C THR A 94 3.73 -25.04 -14.72
N ALA A 95 4.72 -24.17 -14.52
CA ALA A 95 6.13 -24.51 -14.73
C ALA A 95 6.61 -25.59 -13.74
N PHE A 96 6.17 -25.51 -12.48
CA PHE A 96 6.50 -26.49 -11.46
C PHE A 96 5.89 -27.88 -11.74
N LEU A 97 4.62 -27.92 -12.16
CA LEU A 97 3.97 -29.17 -12.61
C LEU A 97 4.69 -29.77 -13.82
N PHE A 98 5.08 -28.94 -14.79
CA PHE A 98 5.83 -29.40 -15.96
C PHE A 98 7.21 -29.95 -15.58
N PHE A 99 7.91 -29.32 -14.63
CA PHE A 99 9.18 -29.81 -14.09
C PHE A 99 9.02 -31.16 -13.38
N ILE A 100 7.99 -31.31 -12.52
CA ILE A 100 7.72 -32.60 -11.87
C ILE A 100 7.44 -33.69 -12.90
N VAL A 101 6.56 -33.42 -13.87
CA VAL A 101 6.23 -34.40 -14.93
C VAL A 101 7.47 -34.73 -15.76
N PHE A 102 8.31 -33.75 -16.09
CA PHE A 102 9.56 -33.96 -16.82
C PHE A 102 10.57 -34.80 -16.03
N VAL A 103 10.72 -34.56 -14.72
CA VAL A 103 11.60 -35.34 -13.84
C VAL A 103 11.07 -36.76 -13.66
N LEU A 104 9.76 -36.93 -13.45
CA LEU A 104 9.14 -38.25 -13.34
C LEU A 104 9.25 -39.04 -14.64
N PHE A 105 9.04 -38.39 -15.79
CA PHE A 105 9.21 -39.01 -17.10
C PHE A 105 10.66 -39.42 -17.34
N SER A 106 11.62 -38.55 -17.02
CA SER A 106 13.06 -38.84 -17.18
C SER A 106 13.52 -40.01 -16.29
N LEU A 107 12.99 -40.11 -15.05
CA LEU A 107 13.24 -41.24 -14.15
C LEU A 107 12.60 -42.53 -14.67
N LEU A 108 11.40 -42.47 -15.26
CA LEU A 108 10.70 -43.64 -15.80
C LEU A 108 11.35 -44.18 -17.10
N THR A 109 12.06 -43.33 -17.84
CA THR A 109 12.77 -43.71 -19.07
C THR A 109 14.25 -44.09 -18.85
N ALA A 110 14.72 -44.07 -17.60
CA ALA A 110 16.11 -44.37 -17.24
C ALA A 110 16.33 -45.84 -16.81
N ASP A 111 15.27 -46.66 -16.79
CA ASP A 111 15.30 -48.13 -16.69
C ASP A 111 15.14 -48.78 -18.08
#